data_AF-A0A2V8KAX8-F1
#
_entry.id   AF-A0A2V8KAX8-F1
#
_cell.length_a   1.000
_cell.length_b   1.000
_cell.length_c   1.000
_cell.angle_alpha   90.00
_cell.angle_beta   90.00
_cell.angle_gamma   90.00
#
_symmetry.space_group_name_H-M   'P 1'
#
loop_
_entity.id
_entity.type
_entity.pdbx_description
1 polymer ?
#
loop_
_entity_poly.entity_id
_entity_poly.type
_entity_poly.pdbx_seq_one_letter_code
_entity_poly.pdbx_strand_id
1 'polypeptide(L)'
;MFGLKWLVDREVLPSNRLEEYYASYVAGIFRTLRFGTGEAHGRAQMMEFNYLSQERAIIRDPATGRYVIDYVRMPTALERVAKELLEIEAMGDRGRAENWFKRYESMPEHLKSALEDTQDIPVDVDPVFSFPDRVE
;
A
#
# COMPACT_ATOMS: atom_id res chain seq x y z
N MET A 1 1.67 -6.87 5.22
CA MET A 1 2.99 -6.76 5.88
C MET A 1 3.08 -7.30 7.30
N PHE A 2 1.99 -7.36 8.09
CA PHE A 2 1.99 -7.93 9.45
C PHE A 2 2.67 -9.32 9.56
N GLY A 3 2.29 -10.27 8.70
CA GLY A 3 2.90 -11.61 8.68
C GLY A 3 4.40 -11.61 8.35
N LEU A 4 4.87 -10.68 7.53
CA LEU A 4 6.31 -10.56 7.23
C LEU A 4 7.09 -10.11 8.47
N LYS A 5 6.57 -9.15 9.24
CA LYS A 5 7.17 -8.76 10.53
C LYS A 5 7.19 -9.92 11.52
N TRP A 6 6.11 -10.72 11.57
CA TRP A 6 6.04 -11.92 12.41
C TRP A 6 7.12 -12.96 12.06
N LEU A 7 7.44 -13.13 10.77
CA LEU A 7 8.51 -14.01 10.31
C LEU A 7 9.90 -13.48 10.68
N VAL A 8 10.10 -12.15 10.60
CA VAL A 8 11.33 -11.50 11.06
C VAL A 8 11.53 -11.68 12.56
N ASP A 9 10.47 -11.53 13.36
CA ASP A 9 10.52 -11.69 14.83
C ASP A 9 10.83 -13.12 15.28
N ARG A 10 10.68 -14.10 14.37
CA ARG A 10 11.01 -15.51 14.57
C ARG A 10 12.31 -15.93 13.91
N GLU A 11 13.09 -14.96 13.42
CA GLU A 11 14.37 -15.20 12.76
C GLU A 11 14.26 -16.07 11.50
N VAL A 12 13.04 -16.24 10.95
CA VAL A 12 12.81 -16.94 9.67
C VAL A 12 13.24 -16.04 8.50
N LEU A 13 13.06 -14.72 8.66
CA LEU A 13 13.55 -13.71 7.74
C LEU A 13 14.59 -12.81 8.43
N PRO A 14 15.59 -12.31 7.69
CA PRO A 14 16.66 -11.51 8.27
C PRO A 14 16.16 -10.14 8.75
N SER A 15 16.40 -9.83 10.02
CA SER A 15 15.94 -8.58 10.66
C SER A 15 16.60 -7.33 10.09
N ASN A 16 17.84 -7.42 9.62
CA ASN A 16 18.57 -6.32 8.99
C ASN A 16 17.98 -5.89 7.64
N ARG A 17 17.01 -6.63 7.07
CA ARG A 17 16.30 -6.26 5.84
C ARG A 17 14.90 -5.70 6.10
N LEU A 18 14.48 -5.55 7.35
CA LEU A 18 13.11 -5.14 7.66
C LEU A 18 12.74 -3.78 7.06
N GLU A 19 13.64 -2.81 7.11
CA GLU A 19 13.43 -1.49 6.50
C GLU A 19 13.32 -1.59 4.97
N GLU A 20 14.11 -2.44 4.32
CA GLU A 20 14.04 -2.70 2.89
C GLU A 20 12.68 -3.30 2.49
N TYR A 21 12.15 -4.22 3.30
CA TYR A 21 10.82 -4.80 3.08
C TYR A 21 9.72 -3.75 3.16
N TYR A 22 9.78 -2.85 4.15
CA TYR A 22 8.83 -1.75 4.26
C TYR A 22 8.98 -0.73 3.12
N ALA A 23 10.22 -0.39 2.75
CA ALA A 23 10.49 0.52 1.64
C ALA A 23 9.93 -0.02 0.31
N SER A 24 10.18 -1.31 0.02
CA SER A 24 9.67 -1.99 -1.17
C SER A 24 8.15 -2.05 -1.17
N TYR A 25 7.54 -2.33 -0.02
CA TYR A 25 6.11 -2.35 0.14
C TYR A 25 5.48 -0.96 -0.13
N VAL A 26 6.01 0.09 0.48
CA VAL A 26 5.53 1.48 0.27
C VAL A 26 5.71 1.91 -1.19
N ALA A 27 6.83 1.58 -1.83
CA ALA A 27 7.02 1.79 -3.27
C ALA A 27 5.96 1.04 -4.11
N GLY A 28 5.60 -0.18 -3.70
CA GLY A 28 4.55 -0.99 -4.30
C GLY A 28 3.15 -0.37 -4.20
N ILE A 29 2.85 0.38 -3.13
CA ILE A 29 1.61 1.17 -3.00
C ILE A 29 1.54 2.19 -4.15
N PHE A 30 2.58 3.02 -4.32
CA PHE A 30 2.61 4.03 -5.38
C PHE A 30 2.48 3.42 -6.77
N ARG A 31 3.19 2.31 -7.04
CA ARG A 31 3.04 1.56 -8.29
C ARG A 31 1.59 1.14 -8.52
N THR A 32 0.93 0.58 -7.50
CA THR A 32 -0.46 0.11 -7.63
C THR A 32 -1.44 1.28 -7.85
N LEU A 33 -1.22 2.41 -7.20
CA LEU A 33 -2.07 3.58 -7.37
C LEU A 33 -2.00 4.21 -8.78
N ARG A 34 -0.97 3.88 -9.56
CA ARG A 34 -0.87 4.29 -10.97
C ARG A 34 -1.81 3.50 -11.89
N PHE A 35 -2.35 2.36 -11.46
CA PHE A 35 -3.51 1.73 -12.12
C PHE A 35 -4.82 2.50 -11.90
N GLY A 36 -4.84 3.41 -10.92
CA GLY A 36 -6.01 4.15 -10.50
C GLY A 36 -6.83 3.44 -9.43
N THR A 37 -7.81 4.15 -8.87
CA THR A 37 -8.71 3.65 -7.81
C THR A 37 -10.04 3.12 -8.37
N GLY A 38 -10.09 2.80 -9.66
CA GLY A 38 -11.27 2.22 -10.31
C GLY A 38 -11.47 0.72 -10.02
N GLU A 39 -10.44 0.04 -9.51
CA GLU A 39 -10.45 -1.38 -9.20
C GLU A 39 -10.12 -1.65 -7.72
N ALA A 40 -10.38 -2.87 -7.27
CA ALA A 40 -10.35 -3.23 -5.85
C ALA A 40 -8.98 -3.04 -5.18
N HIS A 41 -7.89 -3.40 -5.84
CA HIS A 41 -6.53 -3.29 -5.28
C HIS A 41 -6.10 -1.82 -5.17
N GLY A 42 -6.37 -1.00 -6.17
CA GLY A 42 -6.11 0.44 -6.16
C GLY A 42 -6.88 1.13 -5.04
N ARG A 43 -8.16 0.78 -4.84
CA ARG A 43 -8.94 1.26 -3.68
C ARG A 43 -8.34 0.79 -2.36
N ALA A 44 -7.98 -0.48 -2.25
CA ALA A 44 -7.36 -1.03 -1.04
C ALA A 44 -6.04 -0.32 -0.70
N GLN A 45 -5.17 -0.13 -1.68
CA GLN A 45 -3.89 0.57 -1.52
C GLN A 45 -4.07 2.05 -1.23
N MET A 46 -5.11 2.69 -1.76
CA MET A 46 -5.43 4.07 -1.42
C MET A 46 -5.84 4.18 0.05
N MET A 47 -6.66 3.24 0.52
CA MET A 47 -7.05 3.20 1.91
C MET A 47 -5.87 2.93 2.84
N GLU A 48 -5.00 1.99 2.48
CA GLU A 48 -3.80 1.66 3.25
C GLU A 48 -2.82 2.84 3.30
N PHE A 49 -2.57 3.52 2.17
CA PHE A 49 -1.77 4.75 2.13
C PHE A 49 -2.32 5.83 3.07
N ASN A 50 -3.62 6.11 3.00
CA ASN A 50 -4.23 7.18 3.79
C ASN A 50 -4.20 6.82 5.29
N TYR A 51 -4.42 5.56 5.64
CA TYR A 51 -4.29 5.08 7.01
C TYR A 51 -2.85 5.21 7.53
N LEU A 52 -1.86 4.73 6.77
CA LEU A 52 -0.44 4.82 7.15
C LEU A 52 0.04 6.27 7.25
N SER A 53 -0.49 7.16 6.40
CA SER A 53 -0.23 8.60 6.48
C SER A 53 -0.85 9.23 7.73
N GLN A 54 -2.08 8.84 8.10
CA GLN A 54 -2.72 9.27 9.35
C GLN A 54 -1.94 8.82 10.58
N GLU A 55 -1.44 7.58 10.61
CA GLU A 55 -0.62 7.04 11.70
C GLU A 55 0.83 7.60 11.70
N ARG A 56 1.16 8.46 10.73
CA ARG A 56 2.50 9.04 10.51
C ARG A 56 3.57 7.98 10.23
N ALA A 57 3.18 6.81 9.73
CA ALA A 57 4.10 5.79 9.23
C ALA A 57 4.64 6.13 7.83
N ILE A 58 3.85 6.87 7.04
CA ILE A 58 4.27 7.53 5.80
C ILE A 58 4.12 9.03 6.00
N ILE A 59 5.15 9.80 5.66
CA ILE A 59 5.18 11.26 5.86
C ILE A 59 5.61 11.92 4.57
N ARG A 60 4.84 12.88 4.07
CA ARG A 60 5.29 13.72 2.96
C ARG A 60 6.16 14.85 3.48
N ASP A 61 7.36 14.98 2.94
CA ASP A 61 8.21 16.15 3.15
C ASP A 61 7.70 17.31 2.28
N PRO A 62 7.22 18.43 2.88
CA PRO A 62 6.71 19.55 2.11
C PRO A 62 7.80 20.30 1.33
N ALA A 63 9.08 20.21 1.74
CA ALA A 63 10.18 20.90 1.09
C ALA A 63 10.61 20.20 -0.21
N THR A 64 10.63 18.87 -0.20
CA THR A 64 11.08 18.06 -1.36
C THR A 64 9.95 17.41 -2.14
N GLY A 65 8.74 17.34 -1.57
CA GLY A 65 7.61 16.61 -2.12
C GLY A 65 7.73 15.08 -2.01
N ARG A 66 8.83 14.56 -1.47
CA ARG A 66 9.08 13.13 -1.32
C ARG A 66 8.35 12.55 -0.13
N TYR A 67 8.17 11.23 -0.15
CA TYR A 67 7.62 10.48 0.99
C TYR A 67 8.74 9.80 1.77
N VAL A 68 8.65 9.89 3.09
CA VAL A 68 9.57 9.34 4.08
C VAL A 68 8.82 8.30 4.92
N ILE A 69 9.49 7.20 5.25
CA ILE A 69 8.93 6.14 6.06
C ILE A 69 9.42 6.31 7.50
N ASP A 70 8.50 6.29 8.46
CA ASP A 70 8.83 6.15 9.87
C ASP A 70 8.85 4.64 10.22
N TYR A 71 10.03 4.04 10.16
CA TYR A 71 10.22 2.60 10.41
C TYR A 71 9.90 2.19 11.85
N VAL A 72 9.90 3.13 12.80
CA VAL A 72 9.51 2.87 14.19
C VAL A 72 8.00 2.72 14.30
N ARG A 73 7.23 3.56 13.60
CA ARG A 73 5.75 3.54 13.62
C ARG A 73 5.14 2.48 12.72
N MET A 74 5.82 2.15 11.62
CA MET A 74 5.30 1.26 10.58
C MET A 74 4.76 -0.10 11.12
N PRO A 75 5.47 -0.85 11.98
CA PRO A 75 4.96 -2.14 12.47
C PRO A 75 3.63 -2.02 13.22
N THR A 76 3.51 -1.04 14.12
CA THR A 76 2.28 -0.83 14.91
C THR A 76 1.13 -0.35 14.04
N ALA A 77 1.38 0.52 13.06
CA ALA A 77 0.35 0.95 12.12
C ALA A 77 -0.19 -0.24 11.29
N LEU A 78 0.71 -1.09 10.80
CA LEU A 78 0.35 -2.30 10.05
C LEU A 78 -0.42 -3.33 10.89
N GLU A 79 -0.06 -3.50 12.16
CA GLU A 79 -0.82 -4.34 13.09
C GLU A 79 -2.25 -3.82 13.29
N ARG A 80 -2.40 -2.51 13.51
CA ARG A 80 -3.71 -1.90 13.76
C ARG A 80 -4.62 -1.97 12.55
N VAL A 81 -4.13 -1.68 11.34
CA VAL A 81 -4.95 -1.80 10.12
C VAL A 81 -5.32 -3.26 9.86
N ALA A 82 -4.41 -4.21 10.04
CA ALA A 82 -4.72 -5.63 9.88
C ALA A 82 -5.83 -6.07 10.85
N LYS A 83 -5.74 -5.66 12.11
CA LYS A 83 -6.78 -5.93 13.12
C LYS A 83 -8.13 -5.33 12.73
N GLU A 84 -8.16 -4.06 12.33
CA GLU A 84 -9.39 -3.37 11.93
C GLU A 84 -10.10 -4.11 10.78
N LEU A 85 -9.36 -4.44 9.72
CA LEU A 85 -9.92 -5.12 8.55
C LEU A 85 -10.41 -6.53 8.90
N LEU A 86 -9.63 -7.30 9.67
CA LEU A 86 -10.02 -8.65 10.10
C LEU A 86 -11.24 -8.64 11.03
N GLU A 87 -11.39 -7.63 11.89
CA GLU A 87 -12.59 -7.50 12.73
C GLU A 87 -13.84 -7.13 11.92
N ILE A 88 -13.71 -6.26 10.91
CA ILE A 88 -14.80 -5.96 9.97
C ILE A 88 -15.28 -7.25 9.30
N GLU A 89 -14.34 -8.05 8.80
CA GLU A 89 -14.62 -9.32 8.13
C GLU A 89 -15.24 -10.35 9.07
N ALA A 90 -14.64 -10.56 10.25
CA ALA A 90 -15.11 -11.54 11.23
C ALA A 90 -16.54 -11.26 11.72
N MET A 91 -16.94 -9.99 11.79
CA MET A 91 -18.28 -9.59 12.19
C MET A 91 -19.27 -9.51 11.03
N GLY A 92 -18.80 -9.58 9.78
CA GLY A 92 -19.61 -9.28 8.60
C GLY A 92 -20.18 -7.85 8.62
N ASP A 93 -19.47 -6.89 9.22
CA ASP A 93 -19.97 -5.55 9.47
C ASP A 93 -19.83 -4.65 8.24
N ARG A 94 -20.85 -4.71 7.37
CA ARG A 94 -20.93 -3.88 6.16
C ARG A 94 -20.91 -2.38 6.48
N GLY A 95 -21.54 -1.94 7.57
CA GLY A 95 -21.60 -0.51 7.91
C GLY A 95 -20.23 0.04 8.25
N ARG A 96 -19.46 -0.71 9.05
CA ARG A 96 -18.05 -0.39 9.38
C ARG A 96 -17.18 -0.42 8.12
N ALA A 97 -17.39 -1.39 7.23
CA ALA A 97 -16.71 -1.43 5.93
C ALA A 97 -16.99 -0.16 5.09
N GLU A 98 -18.26 0.20 4.88
CA GLU A 98 -18.62 1.39 4.09
C GLU A 98 -18.05 2.69 4.69
N ASN A 99 -17.97 2.78 6.01
CA ASN A 99 -17.33 3.92 6.68
C ASN A 99 -15.80 3.93 6.50
N TRP A 100 -15.17 2.77 6.47
CA TRP A 100 -13.75 2.63 6.13
C TRP A 100 -13.45 3.16 4.73
N PHE A 101 -14.26 2.76 3.74
CA PHE A 101 -14.17 3.28 2.37
C PHE A 101 -14.33 4.80 2.32
N LYS A 102 -15.44 5.33 2.87
CA LYS A 102 -15.70 6.79 2.88
C LYS A 102 -14.55 7.59 3.47
N ARG A 103 -13.88 7.05 4.49
CA ARG A 103 -12.80 7.75 5.20
C ARG A 103 -11.49 7.72 4.42
N TYR A 104 -11.18 6.61 3.75
CA TYR A 104 -9.82 6.35 3.28
C TYR A 104 -9.69 6.13 1.77
N GLU A 105 -10.78 6.04 0.99
CA GLU A 105 -10.68 5.70 -0.45
C GLU A 105 -10.28 6.86 -1.36
N SER A 106 -10.38 8.10 -0.88
CA SER A 106 -10.12 9.31 -1.68
C SER A 106 -8.62 9.56 -1.85
N MET A 107 -8.17 9.79 -3.09
CA MET A 107 -6.80 10.19 -3.38
C MET A 107 -6.58 11.68 -3.05
N PRO A 108 -5.64 12.02 -2.16
CA PRO A 108 -5.30 13.41 -1.90
C PRO A 108 -4.64 14.08 -3.11
N GLU A 109 -4.92 15.37 -3.35
CA GLU A 109 -4.34 16.12 -4.49
C GLU A 109 -2.82 16.09 -4.51
N HIS A 110 -2.17 16.19 -3.34
CA HIS A 110 -0.70 16.15 -3.27
C HIS A 110 -0.11 14.80 -3.68
N LEU A 111 -0.85 13.69 -3.52
CA LEU A 111 -0.46 12.37 -4.00
C LEU A 111 -0.69 12.26 -5.50
N LYS A 112 -1.83 12.77 -5.98
CA LYS A 112 -2.12 12.83 -7.41
C LYS A 112 -1.01 13.56 -8.18
N SER A 113 -0.60 14.74 -7.74
CA SER A 113 0.51 15.47 -8.35
C SER A 113 1.83 14.69 -8.30
N ALA A 114 2.12 13.99 -7.19
CA ALA A 114 3.33 13.17 -7.11
C ALA A 114 3.32 11.97 -8.08
N LEU A 115 2.14 11.41 -8.39
CA LEU A 115 2.00 10.35 -9.38
C LEU A 115 2.09 10.89 -10.81
N GLU A 116 1.63 12.11 -11.06
CA GLU A 116 1.80 12.81 -12.35
C GLU A 116 3.28 13.02 -12.71
N ASP A 117 4.18 13.16 -11.73
CA ASP A 117 5.62 13.25 -11.97
C ASP A 117 6.25 11.92 -12.45
N THR A 118 5.47 10.84 -12.55
CA THR A 118 5.92 9.49 -12.96
C THR A 118 5.33 9.03 -14.28
N GLN A 119 4.80 9.96 -15.09
CA GLN A 119 4.13 9.65 -16.36
C GLN A 119 5.06 9.03 -17.42
N ASP A 120 6.36 9.27 -17.33
CA ASP A 120 7.39 8.72 -18.21
C ASP A 120 7.78 7.27 -17.85
N ILE A 121 7.42 6.80 -16.66
CA ILE A 121 7.65 5.42 -16.23
C ILE A 121 6.48 4.55 -16.75
N PRO A 122 6.71 3.35 -17.32
CA PRO A 122 5.60 2.45 -17.65
C PRO A 122 4.76 2.07 -16.43
N VAL A 123 3.44 1.93 -16.59
CA VAL A 123 2.54 1.50 -15.49
C VAL A 123 2.67 0.01 -15.23
N ASP A 124 2.70 -0.78 -16.31
CA ASP A 124 2.76 -2.23 -16.27
C ASP A 124 3.47 -2.78 -17.50
N VAL A 125 3.48 -4.10 -17.59
CA VAL A 125 4.06 -4.83 -18.71
C VAL A 125 2.97 -5.40 -19.62
N ASP A 126 3.22 -5.38 -20.93
CA ASP A 126 2.48 -6.17 -21.90
C ASP A 126 3.34 -7.41 -22.24
N PRO A 127 2.97 -8.62 -21.76
CA PRO A 127 3.83 -9.79 -21.86
C PRO A 127 3.94 -10.29 -23.30
N VAL A 128 5.18 -10.37 -23.80
CA VAL A 128 5.50 -11.05 -25.07
C VAL A 128 5.89 -12.50 -24.76
N PHE A 129 4.94 -13.42 -24.94
CA PHE A 129 5.15 -14.85 -24.65
C PHE A 129 5.96 -15.53 -25.75
N SER A 130 7.02 -16.25 -25.38
CA SER A 130 7.83 -17.05 -26.31
C SER A 130 7.09 -18.26 -26.89
N PHE A 131 6.06 -18.74 -26.19
CA PHE A 131 5.21 -19.85 -26.60
C PHE A 131 3.74 -19.44 -26.41
N PRO A 132 3.18 -18.63 -27.34
CA PRO A 132 1.78 -18.24 -27.23
C PRO A 132 0.89 -19.45 -27.50
N ASP A 133 -0.01 -19.75 -26.56
CA ASP A 133 -1.12 -20.65 -26.84
C ASP A 133 -1.93 -20.05 -27.99
N ARG A 134 -1.93 -20.73 -29.13
CA ARG A 134 -2.83 -20.37 -30.22
C ARG A 134 -4.20 -20.88 -29.82
N VAL A 135 -5.10 -19.96 -29.51
CA VAL A 135 -6.52 -20.29 -29.38
C VAL A 135 -6.99 -20.68 -30.80
N GLU A 136 -7.25 -21.96 -31.02
CA GLU A 136 -7.93 -22.47 -32.23
C GLU A 136 -9.44 -22.19 -32.18
#